data_AF-A0A7X0VG99-F1
#
_entry.id   AF-A0A7X0VG99-F1
#
_cell.length_a   1.000
_cell.length_b   1.000
_cell.length_c   1.000
_cell.angle_alpha   90.00
_cell.angle_beta   90.00
_cell.angle_gamma   90.00
#
_symmetry.space_group_name_H-M   'P 1'
#
loop_
_entity.id
_entity.type
_entity.pdbx_description
1 polymer ?
#
loop_
_entity_poly.entity_id
_entity_poly.type
_entity_poly.pdbx_seq_one_letter_code
_entity_poly.pdbx_strand_id
1 'polypeptide(L)'
;METKSGSYHAEPTGRVLAWVEASGQGDKEATEKIIAYFREDIERLSRYMRMPREEAVQTLTLELIELVREVRTRRPRAGCAEGTVPYAGGKSVAAKKSG
;
A
#
# COMPACT_ATOMS: atom_id res chain seq x y z
N MET A 1 -32.98 -19.49 -4.93
CA MET A 1 -31.53 -19.30 -4.80
C MET A 1 -31.21 -17.91 -5.34
N GLU A 2 -31.31 -16.91 -4.47
CA GLU A 2 -31.01 -15.53 -4.85
C GLU A 2 -29.50 -15.35 -4.71
N THR A 3 -28.81 -15.20 -5.84
CA THR A 3 -27.43 -14.74 -5.85
C THR A 3 -27.46 -13.31 -5.32
N LYS A 4 -27.17 -13.13 -4.02
CA LYS A 4 -26.78 -11.84 -3.46
C LYS A 4 -25.53 -11.42 -4.20
N SER A 5 -25.73 -10.69 -5.30
CA SER A 5 -24.74 -9.90 -5.99
C SER A 5 -24.18 -8.90 -4.98
N GLY A 6 -23.14 -9.32 -4.26
CA GLY A 6 -22.31 -8.41 -3.49
C GLY A 6 -21.85 -7.32 -4.45
N SER A 7 -22.30 -6.10 -4.23
CA SER A 7 -21.93 -4.95 -5.04
C SER A 7 -20.48 -4.59 -4.73
N TYR A 8 -19.54 -5.28 -5.37
CA TYR A 8 -18.14 -4.89 -5.43
C TYR A 8 -18.01 -3.76 -6.45
N HIS A 9 -18.38 -2.55 -6.08
CA HIS A 9 -17.93 -1.32 -6.74
C HIS A 9 -18.26 -0.13 -5.83
N ALA A 10 -17.47 0.05 -4.78
CA ALA A 10 -17.29 1.39 -4.26
C ALA A 10 -16.39 2.11 -5.26
N GLU A 11 -16.99 2.84 -6.21
CA GLU A 11 -16.27 3.91 -6.90
C GLU A 11 -15.54 4.72 -5.82
N PRO A 12 -14.21 4.94 -5.94
CA PRO A 12 -13.51 5.76 -4.96
C PRO A 12 -14.17 7.13 -4.99
N THR A 13 -15.02 7.39 -4.00
CA THR A 13 -15.73 8.66 -3.89
C THR A 13 -14.65 9.73 -3.81
N GLY A 14 -14.86 10.92 -4.39
CA GLY A 14 -13.84 12.00 -4.37
C GLY A 14 -13.26 12.30 -2.97
N ARG A 15 -13.97 11.91 -1.91
CA ARG A 15 -13.52 11.91 -0.53
C ARG A 15 -12.30 11.01 -0.25
N VAL A 16 -12.26 9.79 -0.79
CA VAL A 16 -11.12 8.87 -0.61
C VAL A 16 -9.89 9.39 -1.35
N LEU A 17 -10.09 9.92 -2.56
CA LEU A 17 -9.02 10.57 -3.33
C LEU A 17 -8.41 11.76 -2.56
N ALA A 18 -9.24 12.60 -1.95
CA ALA A 18 -8.77 13.71 -1.12
C ALA A 18 -7.93 13.25 0.08
N TRP A 19 -8.30 12.13 0.73
CA TRP A 19 -7.49 11.56 1.80
C TRP A 19 -6.17 10.98 1.29
N VAL A 20 -6.16 10.32 0.13
CA VAL A 20 -4.91 9.80 -0.46
C VAL A 20 -3.93 10.95 -0.75
N GLU A 21 -4.43 12.07 -1.27
CA GLU A 21 -3.62 13.26 -1.50
C GLU A 21 -3.06 13.85 -0.19
N ALA A 22 -3.89 13.98 0.84
CA ALA A 22 -3.49 14.50 2.14
C ALA A 22 -2.48 13.56 2.86
N SER A 23 -2.74 12.25 2.87
CA SER A 23 -1.83 11.23 3.40
C SER A 23 -0.46 11.27 2.74
N GLY A 24 -0.41 11.51 1.44
CA GLY A 24 0.82 11.70 0.68
C GLY A 24 1.62 12.96 1.05
N GLN A 25 1.06 13.87 1.86
CA GLN A 25 1.74 15.04 2.42
C GLN A 25 2.20 14.82 3.88
N GLY A 26 2.03 13.60 4.40
CA GLY A 26 2.36 13.25 5.78
C GLY A 26 1.19 13.40 6.77
N ASP A 27 -0.03 13.61 6.26
CA ASP A 27 -1.23 13.68 7.10
C ASP A 27 -1.57 12.29 7.67
N LYS A 28 -1.36 12.16 8.98
CA LYS A 28 -1.68 10.93 9.73
C LYS A 28 -3.19 10.71 9.85
N GLU A 29 -3.97 11.78 10.00
CA GLU A 29 -5.42 11.71 10.17
C GLU A 29 -6.09 11.23 8.88
N ALA A 30 -5.60 11.71 7.72
CA ALA A 30 -6.04 11.20 6.43
C ALA A 30 -5.72 9.70 6.26
N THR A 31 -4.56 9.27 6.76
CA THR A 31 -4.13 7.87 6.67
C THR A 31 -5.02 6.97 7.54
N GLU A 32 -5.33 7.41 8.75
CA GLU A 32 -6.26 6.72 9.64
C GLU A 32 -7.67 6.63 9.05
N LYS A 33 -8.15 7.69 8.39
CA LYS A 33 -9.45 7.69 7.68
C LYS A 33 -9.49 6.66 6.56
N ILE A 34 -8.41 6.52 5.79
CA ILE A 34 -8.30 5.50 4.73
C ILE A 34 -8.34 4.09 5.35
N ILE A 35 -7.56 3.84 6.40
CA ILE A 35 -7.54 2.53 7.06
C ILE A 35 -8.92 2.19 7.64
N ALA A 36 -9.57 3.15 8.29
CA ALA A 36 -10.91 2.97 8.84
C ALA A 36 -11.95 2.67 7.76
N TYR A 37 -11.83 3.33 6.59
CA TYR A 37 -12.70 3.09 5.44
C TYR A 37 -12.55 1.66 4.89
N PHE A 38 -11.32 1.16 4.76
CA PHE A 38 -11.05 -0.18 4.24
C PHE A 38 -11.07 -1.28 5.30
N ARG A 39 -11.40 -0.97 6.56
CA ARG A 39 -11.34 -1.94 7.68
C ARG A 39 -12.17 -3.19 7.41
N GLU A 40 -13.38 -3.04 6.89
CA GLU A 40 -14.26 -4.18 6.57
C GLU A 40 -13.67 -5.05 5.45
N ASP A 41 -13.08 -4.42 4.44
CA ASP A 41 -12.40 -5.14 3.35
C ASP A 41 -11.14 -5.84 3.86
N ILE A 42 -10.34 -5.21 4.72
CA ILE A 42 -9.17 -5.82 5.37
C ILE A 42 -9.59 -7.06 6.16
N GLU A 43 -10.64 -6.94 6.98
CA GLU A 43 -11.16 -8.07 7.74
C GLU A 43 -11.74 -9.17 6.83
N ARG A 44 -12.39 -8.81 5.72
CA ARG A 44 -12.90 -9.78 4.75
C ARG A 44 -11.74 -10.51 4.04
N LEU A 45 -10.75 -9.77 3.56
CA LEU A 45 -9.58 -10.30 2.84
C LEU A 45 -8.71 -11.17 3.74
N SER A 46 -8.57 -10.81 5.02
CA SER A 46 -7.80 -11.58 6.00
C SER A 46 -8.24 -13.04 6.12
N ARG A 47 -9.53 -13.34 5.85
CA ARG A 47 -10.09 -14.69 5.91
C ARG A 47 -9.61 -15.61 4.78
N TYR A 48 -9.07 -15.03 3.71
CA TYR A 48 -8.58 -15.78 2.54
C TYR A 48 -7.07 -15.99 2.58
N MET A 49 -6.36 -15.38 3.53
CA MET A 49 -4.92 -15.52 3.67
C MET A 49 -4.57 -16.79 4.44
N ARG A 50 -3.50 -17.48 4.02
CA ARG A 50 -2.97 -18.68 4.69
C ARG A 50 -2.08 -18.32 5.89
N MET A 51 -2.58 -17.44 6.76
CA MET A 51 -1.86 -16.96 7.94
C MET A 51 -2.84 -16.62 9.07
N PRO A 52 -2.38 -16.46 10.33
CA PRO A 52 -3.24 -16.04 11.43
C PRO A 52 -3.95 -14.72 11.11
N ARG A 53 -5.20 -14.60 11.58
CA ARG A 53 -6.04 -13.42 11.30
C ARG A 53 -5.37 -12.12 11.73
N GLU A 54 -4.70 -12.11 12.88
CA GLU A 54 -4.01 -10.93 13.41
C GLU A 54 -2.84 -10.50 12.52
N GLU A 55 -2.08 -11.47 11.99
CA GLU A 55 -0.99 -11.20 11.06
C GLU A 55 -1.54 -10.71 9.73
N ALA A 56 -2.56 -11.38 9.19
CA ALA A 56 -3.20 -11.00 7.93
C ALA A 56 -3.75 -9.56 7.95
N VAL A 57 -4.45 -9.19 9.02
CA VAL A 57 -4.98 -7.83 9.20
C VAL A 57 -3.85 -6.81 9.24
N GLN A 58 -2.77 -7.10 9.97
CA GLN A 58 -1.60 -6.22 10.03
C GLN A 58 -0.90 -6.08 8.69
N THR A 59 -0.68 -7.18 7.97
CA THR A 59 -0.08 -7.18 6.64
C THR A 59 -0.89 -6.34 5.67
N LEU A 60 -2.20 -6.56 5.58
CA LEU A 60 -3.08 -5.80 4.70
C LEU A 60 -3.12 -4.31 5.06
N THR A 61 -3.09 -3.98 6.35
CA THR A 61 -3.05 -2.59 6.82
C THR A 61 -1.73 -1.92 6.42
N LEU A 62 -0.61 -2.63 6.60
CA LEU A 62 0.72 -2.12 6.25
C LEU A 62 0.84 -1.88 4.75
N GLU A 63 0.45 -2.87 3.93
CA GLU A 63 0.47 -2.75 2.47
C GLU A 63 -0.43 -1.62 1.97
N LEU A 64 -1.60 -1.41 2.58
CA LEU A 64 -2.47 -0.30 2.25
C LEU A 64 -1.79 1.06 2.50
N ILE A 65 -1.12 1.22 3.65
CA ILE A 65 -0.39 2.46 3.98
C ILE A 65 0.76 2.68 2.99
N GLU A 66 1.50 1.64 2.66
CA GLU A 66 2.59 1.70 1.68
C GLU A 66 2.09 2.08 0.29
N LEU A 67 1.00 1.47 -0.17
CA LEU A 67 0.36 1.79 -1.45
C LEU A 67 -0.02 3.26 -1.51
N VAL A 68 -0.71 3.78 -0.49
CA VAL A 68 -1.12 5.19 -0.42
C VAL A 68 0.09 6.13 -0.50
N ARG A 69 1.22 5.76 0.12
CA ARG A 69 2.47 6.51 0.04
C ARG A 69 3.13 6.42 -1.34
N GLU A 70 3.07 5.26 -2.00
CA GLU A 70 3.66 5.01 -3.32
C GLU A 70 2.85 5.65 -4.47
N VAL A 71 1.54 5.92 -4.29
CA VAL A 71 0.74 6.61 -5.33
C VAL A 71 1.38 7.94 -5.77
N ARG A 72 2.11 8.66 -4.89
CA ARG A 72 2.86 9.87 -5.28
C ARG A 72 4.07 9.59 -6.16
N THR A 73 4.75 8.46 -5.97
CA THR A 73 5.96 8.11 -6.73
C THR A 73 5.65 7.48 -8.08
N ARG A 74 4.42 6.97 -8.27
CA ARG A 74 3.93 6.49 -9.57
C ARG A 74 3.18 7.55 -10.40
N ARG A 75 3.75 8.76 -10.53
CA ARG A 75 3.77 9.39 -11.87
C ARG A 75 4.48 8.41 -12.79
N PRO A 76 4.10 8.27 -14.09
CA PRO A 76 4.46 7.12 -14.90
C PRO A 76 5.93 6.82 -14.70
N ARG A 77 6.23 5.59 -14.27
CA ARG A 77 7.59 5.06 -14.31
C ARG A 77 7.95 5.04 -15.80
N ALA A 78 8.42 6.17 -16.29
CA ALA A 78 9.15 6.26 -17.53
C ALA A 78 10.34 5.32 -17.34
N GLY A 79 10.27 4.15 -17.97
CA GLY A 79 11.25 3.11 -17.81
C GLY A 79 10.61 1.74 -17.59
N CYS A 80 10.12 1.17 -18.69
CA CYS A 80 10.41 -0.23 -18.97
C CYS A 80 11.93 -0.40 -18.85
N ALA A 81 12.39 -0.90 -17.71
CA ALA A 81 13.71 -1.51 -17.58
C ALA A 81 13.53 -2.64 -16.58
N GLU A 82 13.71 -3.85 -17.11
CA GLU A 82 13.56 -5.13 -16.45
C GLU A 82 14.35 -5.22 -15.14
N GLY A 83 13.78 -6.00 -14.22
CA GLY A 83 14.53 -6.88 -13.32
C GLY A 83 15.77 -6.30 -12.64
N THR A 84 15.59 -5.64 -11.50
CA THR A 84 16.52 -5.77 -10.37
C THR A 84 15.88 -5.18 -9.12
N VAL A 85 15.55 -6.04 -8.17
CA VAL A 85 15.19 -5.65 -6.80
C VAL A 85 16.49 -5.56 -6.00
N PRO A 86 16.96 -4.39 -5.54
CA PRO A 86 18.13 -4.35 -4.67
C PRO A 86 17.68 -4.66 -3.24
N TYR A 87 17.84 -5.92 -2.83
CA TYR A 87 17.84 -6.25 -1.40
C TYR A 87 19.11 -5.64 -0.80
N ALA A 88 18.93 -4.62 0.04
CA ALA A 88 20.02 -3.89 0.69
C ALA A 88 20.73 -4.78 1.71
N GLY A 89 21.84 -5.38 1.28
CA GLY A 89 22.75 -6.14 2.13
C GLY A 89 24.14 -6.21 1.50
N GLY A 90 24.94 -5.16 1.68
CA GLY A 90 26.29 -5.13 1.13
C GLY A 90 27.07 -3.92 1.63
N LYS A 91 28.04 -4.18 2.51
CA LYS A 91 28.88 -3.21 3.22
C LYS A 91 29.57 -2.22 2.28
N SER A 92 29.56 -0.95 2.66
CA SER A 92 30.46 0.07 2.13
C SER A 92 31.91 -0.36 2.23
N VAL A 93 32.64 -0.36 1.12
CA VAL A 93 34.11 -0.34 1.15
C VAL A 93 34.56 0.89 0.36
N ALA A 94 35.04 1.88 1.10
CA ALA A 94 35.63 3.09 0.56
C ALA A 94 36.92 2.73 -0.20
N ALA A 95 36.90 2.86 -1.52
CA ALA A 95 38.10 2.77 -2.34
C ALA A 95 38.93 4.06 -2.15
N LYS A 96 40.05 3.90 -1.44
CA LYS A 96 41.12 4.89 -1.29
C LYS A 96 41.76 5.09 -2.67
N LYS A 97 41.62 6.28 -3.29
CA LYS A 97 42.45 6.68 -4.43
C LYS A 97 43.65 7.47 -3.92
N SER A 98 44.80 6.86 -4.09
CA SER A 98 46.15 7.43 -4.02
C SER A 98 46.33 8.51 -5.09
N GLY A 99 46.89 9.64 -4.67
CA GLY A 99 47.48 10.69 -5.50
C GLY A 99 48.78 11.12 -4.85
#